data_AF-A0A1G6VS54-F1
#
_entry.id   AF-A0A1G6VS54-F1
#
_cell.length_a   1.000
_cell.length_b   1.000
_cell.length_c   1.000
_cell.angle_alpha   90.00
_cell.angle_beta   90.00
_cell.angle_gamma   90.00
#
_symmetry.space_group_name_H-M   'P 1'
#
loop_
_entity.id
_entity.type
_entity.pdbx_description
1 polymer ?
#
loop_
_entity_poly.entity_id
_entity_poly.type
_entity_poly.pdbx_seq_one_letter_code
_entity_poly.pdbx_strand_id
1 'polypeptide(L)'
;MEELDRSLRDEAHRPAPAQRPRVPLLIGGNGDRVLRLAAEYADTVAFAGAAGDKDGSLSVLTADRLEARVAAYRAFAARRESPAELNLLLQMVAVTDDRRAAVRPLLGHMPHLSEDEVLELPIVAVGSVRRIAEQLREQRERFGFSYLTVLEPAMEAFAPVVAELAGT
;
A
#
# COMPACT_ATOMS: atom_id res chain seq x y z
N MET A 1 -13.85 -18.44 -6.83
CA MET A 1 -13.31 -18.42 -5.46
C MET A 1 -13.37 -19.79 -4.79
N GLU A 2 -14.43 -20.57 -4.99
CA GLU A 2 -14.49 -21.97 -4.54
C GLU A 2 -13.25 -22.80 -4.92
N GLU A 3 -12.80 -22.68 -6.16
CA GLU A 3 -11.61 -23.38 -6.63
C GLU A 3 -10.31 -22.96 -5.92
N LEU A 4 -10.21 -21.67 -5.56
CA LEU A 4 -9.07 -21.13 -4.83
C LEU A 4 -9.08 -21.63 -3.39
N ASP A 5 -10.23 -21.56 -2.70
CA ASP A 5 -10.35 -22.09 -1.34
C ASP A 5 -10.13 -23.60 -1.30
N ARG A 6 -10.68 -24.35 -2.26
CA ARG A 6 -10.47 -25.80 -2.40
C ARG A 6 -8.98 -26.11 -2.52
N SER A 7 -8.27 -25.39 -3.39
CA SER A 7 -6.84 -25.63 -3.63
C SER A 7 -5.97 -25.19 -2.46
N LEU A 8 -6.23 -24.02 -1.86
CA LEU A 8 -5.39 -23.47 -0.80
C LEU A 8 -5.66 -24.08 0.59
N ARG A 9 -6.78 -24.80 0.74
CA ARG A 9 -7.12 -25.57 1.96
C ARG A 9 -6.90 -27.07 1.77
N ASP A 10 -6.38 -27.51 0.63
CA ASP A 10 -6.13 -28.92 0.36
C ASP A 10 -5.04 -29.46 1.29
N GLU A 11 -5.45 -30.28 2.27
CA GLU A 11 -4.53 -30.93 3.20
C GLU A 11 -3.58 -31.92 2.53
N ALA A 12 -3.87 -32.35 1.29
CA ALA A 12 -2.98 -33.20 0.50
C ALA A 12 -1.85 -32.41 -0.18
N HIS A 13 -1.91 -31.07 -0.24
CA HIS A 13 -0.86 -30.26 -0.89
C HIS A 13 0.50 -30.43 -0.19
N ARG A 14 1.57 -30.60 -0.97
CA ARG A 14 2.94 -30.78 -0.46
C ARG A 14 3.92 -29.82 -1.18
N PRO A 15 4.75 -29.07 -0.44
CA PRO A 15 4.80 -29.00 1.03
C PRO A 15 3.52 -28.38 1.62
N ALA A 16 3.12 -28.81 2.82
CA ALA A 16 1.93 -28.25 3.46
C ALA A 16 2.21 -26.80 3.89
N PRO A 17 1.28 -25.85 3.67
CA PRO A 17 1.44 -24.49 4.16
C PRO A 17 1.61 -24.46 5.68
N ALA A 18 2.42 -23.54 6.20
CA ALA A 18 2.54 -23.35 7.65
C ALA A 18 1.28 -22.70 8.24
N GLN A 19 0.63 -21.81 7.48
CA GLN A 19 -0.56 -21.08 7.87
C GLN A 19 -1.83 -21.95 7.76
N ARG A 20 -2.82 -21.66 8.62
CA ARG A 20 -4.15 -22.28 8.64
C ARG A 20 -5.24 -21.20 8.72
N PRO A 21 -6.44 -21.45 8.17
CA PRO A 21 -6.84 -22.64 7.40
C PRO A 21 -6.22 -22.69 5.99
N ARG A 22 -5.66 -21.58 5.50
CA ARG A 22 -4.92 -21.47 4.23
C ARG A 22 -3.85 -20.38 4.30
N VAL A 23 -3.04 -20.28 3.25
CA VAL A 23 -2.18 -19.10 3.03
C VAL A 23 -3.08 -17.84 2.91
N PRO A 24 -2.74 -16.74 3.62
CA PRO A 24 -3.47 -15.48 3.49
C PRO A 24 -3.43 -14.92 2.06
N LEU A 25 -4.55 -14.38 1.61
CA LEU A 25 -4.70 -13.80 0.27
C LEU A 25 -4.54 -12.28 0.32
N LEU A 26 -3.52 -11.79 -0.38
CA LEU A 26 -3.35 -10.37 -0.68
C LEU A 26 -3.88 -10.07 -2.08
N ILE A 27 -4.81 -9.11 -2.19
CA ILE A 27 -5.33 -8.63 -3.47
C ILE A 27 -4.97 -7.16 -3.63
N GLY A 28 -4.21 -6.84 -4.68
CA GLY A 28 -3.68 -5.50 -4.92
C GLY A 28 -4.38 -4.75 -6.05
N GLY A 29 -4.71 -3.48 -5.81
CA GLY A 29 -5.22 -2.56 -6.82
C GLY A 29 -6.20 -1.53 -6.27
N ASN A 30 -6.36 -0.42 -7.01
CA ASN A 30 -7.13 0.74 -6.56
C ASN A 30 -8.50 0.88 -7.23
N GLY A 31 -8.79 0.11 -8.29
CA GLY A 31 -10.06 0.18 -9.01
C GLY A 31 -11.21 -0.51 -8.29
N ASP A 32 -12.43 -0.01 -8.47
CA ASP A 32 -13.67 -0.55 -7.86
C ASP A 32 -13.82 -2.06 -8.00
N ARG A 33 -13.54 -2.61 -9.20
CA ARG A 33 -13.65 -4.04 -9.46
C ARG A 33 -12.72 -4.86 -8.56
N VAL A 34 -11.48 -4.41 -8.41
CA VAL A 34 -10.47 -5.08 -7.56
C VAL A 34 -10.83 -4.90 -6.09
N LEU A 35 -11.25 -3.70 -5.68
CA LEU A 35 -11.59 -3.43 -4.29
C LEU A 35 -12.85 -4.16 -3.83
N ARG A 36 -13.84 -4.39 -4.71
CA ARG A 36 -14.98 -5.28 -4.40
C ARG A 36 -14.51 -6.72 -4.20
N LEU A 37 -13.61 -7.21 -5.05
CA LEU A 37 -13.05 -8.56 -4.91
C LEU A 37 -12.25 -8.69 -3.60
N ALA A 38 -11.42 -7.70 -3.28
CA ALA A 38 -10.66 -7.67 -2.04
C ALA A 38 -11.56 -7.59 -0.81
N ALA A 39 -12.62 -6.77 -0.85
CA ALA A 39 -13.62 -6.69 0.20
C ALA A 39 -14.36 -8.01 0.41
N GLU A 40 -14.48 -8.87 -0.59
CA GLU A 40 -15.16 -10.16 -0.42
C GLU A 40 -14.19 -11.26 0.05
N TYR A 41 -12.94 -11.27 -0.41
CA TYR A 41 -12.10 -12.47 -0.28
C TYR A 41 -10.71 -12.24 0.32
N ALA A 42 -10.21 -11.02 0.34
CA ALA A 42 -8.84 -10.78 0.78
C ALA A 42 -8.72 -10.84 2.30
N ASP A 43 -7.56 -11.31 2.75
CA ASP A 43 -7.07 -11.14 4.12
C ASP A 43 -6.27 -9.83 4.24
N THR A 44 -5.65 -9.39 3.13
CA THR A 44 -4.98 -8.09 2.99
C THR A 44 -5.34 -7.42 1.67
N VAL A 45 -5.65 -6.13 1.68
CA VAL A 45 -5.83 -5.33 0.46
C VAL A 45 -4.63 -4.40 0.26
N ALA A 46 -3.97 -4.49 -0.89
CA ALA A 46 -2.80 -3.68 -1.18
C ALA A 46 -3.12 -2.50 -2.11
N PHE A 47 -2.82 -1.29 -1.64
CA PHE A 47 -2.98 -0.05 -2.38
C PHE A 47 -1.65 0.32 -3.02
N ALA A 48 -1.61 0.36 -4.35
CA ALA A 48 -0.41 0.68 -5.12
C ALA A 48 -0.17 2.20 -5.31
N GLY A 49 -1.07 3.04 -4.78
CA GLY A 49 -1.05 4.50 -4.95
C GLY A 49 -1.21 5.01 -6.39
N ALA A 50 -1.58 4.15 -7.33
CA ALA A 50 -1.92 4.54 -8.71
C ALA A 50 -3.19 3.82 -9.18
N ALA A 51 -4.03 4.50 -9.95
CA ALA A 51 -5.23 3.93 -10.53
C ALA A 51 -5.30 4.20 -12.03
N GLY A 52 -5.88 3.24 -12.76
CA GLY A 52 -6.16 3.39 -14.18
C GLY A 52 -7.26 4.42 -14.40
N ASP A 53 -7.09 5.27 -15.41
CA ASP A 53 -8.12 6.17 -15.93
C ASP A 53 -8.83 5.54 -17.14
N LYS A 54 -9.91 6.17 -17.61
CA LYS A 54 -10.77 5.66 -18.70
C LYS A 54 -10.06 5.53 -20.04
N ASP A 55 -8.99 6.30 -20.23
CA ASP A 55 -8.14 6.27 -21.41
C ASP A 55 -7.04 5.17 -21.35
N GLY A 56 -7.01 4.39 -20.26
CA GLY A 56 -6.03 3.34 -20.02
C GLY A 56 -4.70 3.84 -19.43
N SER A 57 -4.57 5.14 -19.18
CA SER A 57 -3.41 5.70 -18.48
C SER A 57 -3.44 5.33 -16.99
N LEU A 58 -2.27 5.32 -16.34
CA LEU A 58 -2.15 5.17 -14.89
C LEU A 58 -1.82 6.53 -14.28
N SER A 59 -2.64 6.99 -13.34
CA SER A 59 -2.40 8.22 -12.58
C SER A 59 -2.07 7.89 -11.13
N VAL A 60 -1.07 8.57 -10.58
CA VAL A 60 -0.81 8.52 -9.14
C VAL A 60 -1.98 9.14 -8.38
N LEU A 61 -2.25 8.61 -7.19
CA LEU A 61 -3.31 9.06 -6.32
C LEU A 61 -2.74 10.07 -5.33
N THR A 62 -3.30 11.27 -5.34
CA THR A 62 -3.15 12.22 -4.24
C THR A 62 -3.72 11.63 -2.94
N ALA A 63 -3.37 12.21 -1.80
CA ALA A 63 -3.88 11.77 -0.51
C ALA A 63 -5.40 11.69 -0.47
N ASP A 64 -6.10 12.69 -1.01
CA ASP A 64 -7.57 12.74 -1.02
C ASP A 64 -8.19 11.67 -1.94
N ARG A 65 -7.56 11.41 -3.10
CA ARG A 65 -8.01 10.32 -3.99
C ARG A 65 -7.77 8.96 -3.35
N LEU A 66 -6.64 8.78 -2.65
CA LEU A 66 -6.37 7.56 -1.89
C LEU A 66 -7.39 7.38 -0.77
N GLU A 67 -7.72 8.45 -0.05
CA GLU A 67 -8.76 8.44 0.99
C GLU A 67 -10.10 7.96 0.44
N ALA A 68 -10.52 8.50 -0.71
CA ALA A 68 -11.73 8.07 -1.39
C ALA A 68 -11.68 6.58 -1.78
N ARG A 69 -10.50 6.06 -2.16
CA ARG A 69 -10.33 4.63 -2.46
C ARG A 69 -10.42 3.75 -1.22
N VAL A 70 -9.83 4.17 -0.11
CA VAL A 70 -9.94 3.48 1.18
C VAL A 70 -11.39 3.51 1.68
N ALA A 71 -12.08 4.64 1.58
CA ALA A 71 -13.49 4.75 1.92
C ALA A 71 -14.37 3.84 1.08
N ALA A 72 -14.12 3.76 -0.24
CA ALA A 72 -14.82 2.84 -1.13
C ALA A 72 -14.60 1.38 -0.74
N TYR A 73 -13.36 0.98 -0.42
CA TYR A 73 -13.07 -0.35 0.10
C TYR A 73 -13.86 -0.64 1.38
N ARG A 74 -13.82 0.25 2.36
CA ARG A 74 -14.55 0.10 3.64
C ARG A 74 -16.06 -0.06 3.40
N ALA A 75 -16.62 0.70 2.47
CA ALA A 75 -18.03 0.57 2.09
C ALA A 75 -18.34 -0.81 1.46
N PHE A 76 -17.49 -1.31 0.57
CA PHE A 76 -17.65 -2.66 0.00
C PHE A 76 -17.48 -3.76 1.06
N ALA A 77 -16.60 -3.55 2.04
CA ALA A 77 -16.32 -4.49 3.11
C ALA A 77 -17.27 -4.37 4.33
N ALA A 78 -18.27 -3.49 4.29
CA ALA A 78 -19.13 -3.17 5.43
C ALA A 78 -19.90 -4.37 6.02
N ARG A 79 -20.08 -5.44 5.24
CA ARG A 79 -20.74 -6.68 5.68
C ARG A 79 -19.79 -7.72 6.30
N ARG A 80 -18.48 -7.46 6.32
CA ARG A 80 -17.51 -8.34 6.97
C ARG A 80 -17.41 -8.03 8.44
N GLU A 81 -17.40 -9.07 9.27
CA GLU A 81 -17.08 -8.96 10.69
C GLU A 81 -15.60 -8.55 10.90
N SER A 82 -14.70 -9.10 10.07
CA SER A 82 -13.28 -8.71 10.03
C SER A 82 -12.90 -8.24 8.62
N PRO A 83 -12.79 -6.92 8.39
CA PRO A 83 -12.18 -6.35 7.19
C PRO A 83 -10.75 -6.85 6.99
N ALA A 84 -10.28 -6.79 5.74
CA ALA A 84 -8.90 -7.11 5.39
C ALA A 84 -7.96 -6.06 5.99
N GLU A 85 -6.75 -6.50 6.32
CA GLU A 85 -5.67 -5.58 6.67
C GLU A 85 -5.33 -4.67 5.49
N LEU A 86 -5.08 -3.38 5.75
CA LEU A 86 -4.76 -2.42 4.70
C LEU A 86 -3.24 -2.36 4.52
N ASN A 87 -2.79 -2.68 3.30
CA ASN A 87 -1.41 -2.56 2.87
C ASN A 87 -1.20 -1.34 1.97
N LEU A 88 -0.10 -0.62 2.14
CA LEU A 88 0.34 0.45 1.25
C LEU A 88 1.71 0.11 0.66
N LEU A 89 1.82 0.19 -0.67
CA LEU A 89 3.09 0.10 -1.37
C LEU A 89 3.76 1.48 -1.42
N LEU A 90 4.92 1.62 -0.76
CA LEU A 90 5.77 2.78 -0.89
C LEU A 90 6.57 2.65 -2.20
N GLN A 91 6.22 3.47 -3.19
CA GLN A 91 6.87 3.49 -4.50
C GLN A 91 8.26 4.12 -4.44
N MET A 92 8.47 5.04 -3.49
CA MET A 92 9.76 5.64 -3.24
C MET A 92 10.00 5.77 -1.74
N VAL A 93 11.19 5.37 -1.33
CA VAL A 93 11.74 5.65 -0.01
C VAL A 93 13.13 6.24 -0.19
N ALA A 94 13.41 7.37 0.43
CA ALA A 94 14.77 7.93 0.47
C ALA A 94 15.02 8.69 1.77
N VAL A 95 16.01 8.21 2.55
CA VAL A 95 16.47 8.92 3.75
C VAL A 95 17.48 10.00 3.34
N THR A 96 17.10 11.27 3.50
CA THR A 96 17.88 12.42 3.02
C THR A 96 17.44 13.72 3.67
N ASP A 97 18.35 14.68 3.77
CA ASP A 97 18.06 16.05 4.18
C ASP A 97 17.57 16.92 3.00
N ASP A 98 17.89 16.55 1.76
CA ASP A 98 17.44 17.25 0.54
C ASP A 98 16.32 16.47 -0.16
N ARG A 99 15.10 16.65 0.36
CA ARG A 99 13.89 15.98 -0.16
C ARG A 99 13.60 16.35 -1.61
N ARG A 100 13.81 17.63 -1.97
CA ARG A 100 13.49 18.15 -3.30
C ARG A 100 14.40 17.56 -4.36
N ALA A 101 15.71 17.50 -4.09
CA ALA A 101 16.64 16.86 -4.99
C ALA A 101 16.32 15.37 -5.19
N ALA A 102 15.87 14.67 -4.14
CA ALA A 102 15.53 13.26 -4.22
C ALA A 102 14.33 12.99 -5.16
N VAL A 103 13.28 13.81 -5.13
CA VAL A 103 12.08 13.59 -5.98
C VAL A 103 12.18 14.16 -7.38
N ARG A 104 13.12 15.08 -7.65
CA ARG A 104 13.29 15.72 -8.96
C ARG A 104 13.36 14.74 -10.15
N PRO A 105 14.04 13.57 -10.06
CA PRO A 105 14.03 12.58 -11.14
C PRO A 105 12.64 11.99 -11.44
N LEU A 106 11.71 11.99 -10.49
CA LEU A 106 10.35 11.48 -10.68
C LEU A 106 9.49 12.40 -11.56
N LEU A 107 9.81 13.69 -11.63
CA LEU A 107 9.07 14.67 -12.44
C LEU A 107 9.05 14.32 -13.93
N GLY A 108 10.07 13.62 -14.43
CA GLY A 108 10.09 13.12 -15.82
C GLY A 108 8.97 12.10 -16.11
N HIS A 109 8.50 11.39 -15.09
CA HIS A 109 7.41 10.42 -15.18
C HIS A 109 6.06 11.01 -14.77
N MET A 110 6.07 12.16 -14.07
CA MET A 110 4.89 12.85 -13.54
C MET A 110 4.96 14.34 -13.89
N PRO A 111 5.00 14.72 -15.19
CA PRO A 111 5.30 16.08 -15.61
C PRO A 111 4.23 17.11 -15.22
N HIS A 112 3.08 16.65 -14.73
CA HIS A 112 1.95 17.47 -14.27
C HIS A 112 2.01 17.78 -12.77
N LEU A 113 3.00 17.26 -12.04
CA LEU A 113 3.19 17.52 -10.61
C LEU A 113 4.44 18.36 -10.38
N SER A 114 4.38 19.23 -9.38
CA SER A 114 5.53 19.92 -8.80
C SER A 114 6.30 19.03 -7.83
N GLU A 115 7.52 19.42 -7.45
CA GLU A 115 8.30 18.72 -6.41
C GLU A 115 7.51 18.59 -5.10
N ASP A 116 6.77 19.64 -4.72
CA ASP A 116 5.96 19.63 -3.50
C ASP A 116 4.78 18.67 -3.61
N GLU A 117 4.07 18.66 -4.74
CA GLU A 117 2.97 17.72 -4.95
C GLU A 117 3.43 16.25 -4.95
N VAL A 118 4.63 15.97 -5.48
CA VAL A 118 5.22 14.62 -5.41
C VAL A 118 5.57 14.24 -3.97
N LEU A 119 6.10 15.17 -3.17
CA LEU A 119 6.44 14.93 -1.76
C LEU A 119 5.21 14.70 -0.87
N GLU A 120 4.05 15.20 -1.27
CA GLU A 120 2.77 14.98 -0.59
C GLU A 120 2.05 13.69 -1.03
N LEU A 121 2.58 12.95 -2.02
CA LEU A 121 2.01 11.66 -2.40
C LEU A 121 2.19 10.63 -1.27
N PRO A 122 1.14 9.91 -0.84
CA PRO A 122 1.26 8.91 0.24
C PRO A 122 2.28 7.80 -0.03
N ILE A 123 2.54 7.51 -1.31
CA ILE A 123 3.48 6.48 -1.77
C ILE A 123 4.95 6.94 -1.83
N VAL A 124 5.22 8.20 -1.46
CA VAL A 124 6.56 8.80 -1.45
C VAL A 124 6.96 9.09 0.00
N ALA A 125 7.94 8.36 0.51
CA ALA A 125 8.46 8.47 1.86
C ALA A 125 9.91 8.99 1.83
N VAL A 126 10.06 10.32 1.83
CA VAL A 126 11.35 10.99 1.61
C VAL A 126 11.61 12.00 2.72
N GLY A 127 12.76 11.91 3.37
CA GLY A 127 13.17 12.84 4.44
C GLY A 127 14.08 12.19 5.48
N SER A 128 14.17 12.79 6.66
CA SER A 128 14.84 12.15 7.80
C SER A 128 14.06 10.93 8.30
N VAL A 129 14.73 10.02 8.99
CA VAL A 129 14.12 8.82 9.59
C VAL A 129 12.87 9.18 10.41
N ARG A 130 12.99 10.16 11.30
CA ARG A 130 11.89 10.64 12.14
C ARG A 130 10.71 11.16 11.31
N ARG A 131 10.97 11.98 10.28
CA ARG A 131 9.91 12.53 9.43
C ARG A 131 9.18 11.42 8.68
N ILE A 132 9.90 10.44 8.14
CA ILE A 132 9.27 9.30 7.46
C ILE A 132 8.42 8.50 8.45
N ALA A 133 8.94 8.23 9.65
CA ALA A 133 8.17 7.50 10.67
C ALA A 133 6.91 8.27 11.11
N GLU A 134 6.99 9.60 11.28
CA GLU A 134 5.84 10.49 11.55
C GLU A 134 4.81 10.41 10.42
N GLN A 135 5.24 10.57 9.15
CA GLN A 135 4.37 10.45 7.98
C GLN A 135 3.65 9.09 7.94
N LEU A 136 4.34 7.98 8.25
CA LEU A 136 3.73 6.65 8.25
C LEU A 136 2.74 6.46 9.40
N ARG A 137 2.97 7.07 10.56
CA ARG A 137 2.00 7.11 11.67
C ARG A 137 0.76 7.90 11.28
N GLU A 138 0.93 9.07 10.67
CA GLU A 138 -0.19 9.87 10.14
C GLU A 138 -0.99 9.10 9.08
N GLN A 139 -0.32 8.35 8.20
CA GLN A 139 -1.00 7.50 7.21
C GLN A 139 -1.78 6.36 7.88
N ARG A 140 -1.24 5.77 8.95
CA ARG A 140 -1.97 4.77 9.75
C ARG A 140 -3.21 5.38 10.41
N GLU A 141 -3.09 6.57 10.99
CA GLU A 141 -4.21 7.25 11.64
C GLU A 141 -5.29 7.69 10.65
N ARG A 142 -4.88 8.32 9.54
CA ARG A 142 -5.78 8.85 8.51
C ARG A 142 -6.45 7.74 7.70
N PHE A 143 -5.66 6.78 7.21
CA PHE A 143 -6.13 5.77 6.25
C PHE A 143 -6.28 4.37 6.84
N GLY A 144 -5.65 4.06 7.97
CA GLY A 144 -5.69 2.73 8.58
C GLY A 144 -4.67 1.73 8.02
N PHE A 145 -3.61 2.19 7.34
CA PHE A 145 -2.56 1.29 6.86
C PHE A 145 -1.72 0.74 8.03
N SER A 146 -1.66 -0.59 8.15
CA SER A 146 -0.85 -1.28 9.17
C SER A 146 0.22 -2.18 8.57
N TYR A 147 0.14 -2.47 7.28
CA TYR A 147 1.14 -3.22 6.54
C TYR A 147 1.76 -2.32 5.46
N LEU A 148 3.08 -2.16 5.46
CA LEU A 148 3.80 -1.43 4.43
C LEU A 148 4.59 -2.40 3.54
N THR A 149 4.56 -2.15 2.24
CA THR A 149 5.45 -2.82 1.27
C THR A 149 6.50 -1.83 0.83
N VAL A 150 7.78 -2.19 0.97
CA VAL A 150 8.93 -1.40 0.54
C VAL A 150 9.66 -2.17 -0.57
N LEU A 151 10.02 -1.47 -1.63
CA LEU A 151 10.77 -2.07 -2.74
C LEU A 151 12.20 -2.40 -2.31
N GLU A 152 12.73 -3.54 -2.78
CA GLU A 152 14.06 -4.06 -2.45
C GLU A 152 15.18 -3.00 -2.48
N PRO A 153 15.30 -2.12 -3.50
CA PRO A 153 16.38 -1.14 -3.56
C PRO A 153 16.41 -0.17 -2.37
N ALA A 154 15.29 0.01 -1.68
CA ALA A 154 15.20 0.89 -0.52
C ALA A 154 15.11 0.14 0.82
N MET A 155 15.20 -1.19 0.82
CA MET A 155 15.07 -2.02 2.02
C MET A 155 16.07 -1.61 3.12
N GLU A 156 17.36 -1.51 2.78
CA GLU A 156 18.42 -1.11 3.72
C GLU A 156 18.24 0.33 4.20
N ALA A 157 17.87 1.24 3.30
CA ALA A 157 17.59 2.63 3.63
C ALA A 157 16.37 2.78 4.56
N PHE A 158 15.42 1.86 4.50
CA PHE A 158 14.22 1.86 5.33
C PHE A 158 14.41 1.20 6.70
N ALA A 159 15.44 0.36 6.88
CA ALA A 159 15.73 -0.30 8.16
C ALA A 159 15.74 0.63 9.39
N PRO A 160 16.38 1.82 9.38
CA PRO A 160 16.32 2.74 10.52
C PRO A 160 14.92 3.29 10.80
N VAL A 161 14.06 3.40 9.78
CA VAL A 161 12.64 3.80 9.96
C VAL A 161 11.87 2.71 10.68
N VAL A 162 12.13 1.43 10.38
CA VAL A 162 11.51 0.31 11.09
C VAL A 162 11.88 0.34 12.58
N ALA A 163 13.15 0.59 12.91
CA ALA A 163 13.59 0.72 14.29
C ALA A 163 12.88 1.89 15.01
N GLU A 164 12.75 3.04 14.34
CA GLU A 164 12.01 4.21 14.86
C GLU A 164 10.52 3.93 15.08
N LEU A 165 9.90 3.11 14.23
CA LEU A 165 8.50 2.70 14.38
C LEU A 165 8.30 1.65 15.49
N ALA A 166 9.27 0.77 15.71
CA ALA A 166 9.20 -0.29 16.72
C ALA A 166 9.52 0.19 18.15
N GLY A 167 10.21 1.33 18.30
CA GLY A 167 10.58 1.92 19.59
C GLY A 167 9.44 2.58 20.36
N THR A 168 8.19 2.42 19.92
CA THR A 168 6.96 2.98 20.50
C THR A 168 5.91 1.89 20.64
#